data_AF-A0A0F2RCN2-F1
#
_entry.id   AF-A0A0F2RCN2-F1
#
_cell.length_a   1.000
_cell.length_b   1.000
_cell.length_c   1.000
_cell.angle_alpha   90.00
_cell.angle_beta   90.00
_cell.angle_gamma   90.00
#
_symmetry.space_group_name_H-M   'P 1'
#
loop_
_entity.id
_entity.type
_entity.pdbx_description
1 polymer ?
#
loop_
_entity_poly.entity_id
_entity_poly.type
_entity_poly.pdbx_seq_one_letter_code
_entity_poly.pdbx_strand_id
1 'polypeptide(L)' 'SRRATLLDAARRYAERHTDAEGRVPATFQVVWLTGWAPSADQPKPKKPGSATIRLEDALNAPPQGLDAPDRKG' A
#
# COMPACT_ATOMS: atom_id res chain seq x y z
N SER A 1 -44.74 -22.28 6.42
CA SER A 1 -44.43 -20.85 6.69
C SER A 1 -43.02 -20.53 6.20
N ARG A 2 -42.68 -19.27 5.95
CA ARG A 2 -41.31 -18.84 5.57
C ARG A 2 -40.24 -19.37 6.52
N ARG A 3 -40.53 -19.38 7.83
CA ARG A 3 -39.64 -19.93 8.86
C ARG A 3 -39.33 -21.41 8.65
N ALA A 4 -40.36 -22.22 8.38
CA ALA A 4 -40.19 -23.66 8.15
C ALA A 4 -39.32 -23.93 6.92
N THR A 5 -39.52 -23.17 5.84
CA THR A 5 -38.71 -23.27 4.62
C THR A 5 -37.22 -22.97 4.88
N LEU A 6 -36.91 -21.90 5.63
CA LEU A 6 -35.52 -21.56 5.95
C LEU A 6 -34.83 -22.62 6.80
N LEU A 7 -35.53 -23.21 7.76
CA LEU A 7 -35.00 -24.27 8.61
C LEU A 7 -34.74 -25.56 7.82
N ASP A 8 -35.64 -25.94 6.91
CA ASP A 8 -35.43 -27.11 6.06
C ASP A 8 -34.27 -26.90 5.08
N ALA A 9 -34.13 -25.70 4.51
CA ALA A 9 -33.00 -25.35 3.66
C ALA A 9 -31.67 -25.42 4.42
N ALA A 10 -31.60 -24.86 5.64
CA ALA A 10 -30.40 -24.89 6.47
C ALA A 10 -30.00 -26.34 6.82
N ARG A 11 -30.96 -27.19 7.17
CA ARG A 11 -30.72 -28.61 7.46
C ARG A 11 -30.12 -29.33 6.25
N ARG A 12 -30.77 -29.23 5.08
CA ARG A 12 -30.29 -29.86 3.84
C ARG A 12 -28.93 -29.33 3.41
N TYR A 13 -28.65 -28.05 3.67
CA TYR A 13 -27.37 -27.44 3.35
C TYR A 13 -26.26 -28.03 4.22
N ALA A 14 -26.50 -28.16 5.54
CA ALA A 14 -25.56 -28.77 6.47
C ALA A 14 -25.30 -30.25 6.12
N GLU A 15 -26.35 -31.04 5.88
CA GLU A 15 -26.25 -32.47 5.49
C GLU A 15 -25.33 -32.71 4.27
N ARG A 16 -25.20 -31.72 3.38
CA ARG A 16 -24.49 -31.87 2.10
C ARG A 16 -23.12 -31.17 2.05
N HIS A 17 -22.86 -30.21 2.93
CA HIS A 17 -21.71 -29.30 2.79
C HIS A 17 -20.91 -29.11 4.07
N THR A 18 -21.14 -29.89 5.13
CA THR A 18 -20.26 -29.86 6.31
C THR A 18 -19.08 -30.82 6.19
N ASP A 19 -17.95 -30.45 6.79
CA ASP A 19 -16.83 -31.36 7.05
C ASP A 19 -17.10 -32.32 8.22
N ALA A 20 -16.13 -33.17 8.56
CA ALA A 20 -16.25 -34.18 9.62
C ALA A 20 -16.45 -33.55 11.02
N GLU A 21 -16.06 -32.29 11.18
CA GLU A 21 -16.17 -31.50 12.40
C GLU A 21 -17.45 -30.63 12.41
N GLY A 22 -18.31 -30.74 11.40
CA GLY A 22 -19.60 -30.04 11.32
C GLY A 22 -19.50 -28.58 10.87
N ARG A 23 -18.39 -28.15 10.25
CA ARG A 23 -18.19 -26.79 9.74
C ARG A 23 -18.49 -26.73 8.25
N VAL A 24 -18.92 -25.57 7.77
CA VAL A 24 -19.09 -25.33 6.33
C VAL A 24 -17.81 -24.71 5.78
N PRO A 25 -17.02 -25.42 4.95
CA PRO A 25 -15.82 -24.88 4.35
C PRO A 25 -16.16 -23.81 3.30
N ALA A 26 -15.45 -22.70 3.33
CA ALA A 26 -15.60 -21.61 2.37
C ALA A 26 -14.24 -21.06 1.95
N THR A 27 -14.07 -20.82 0.65
CA THR A 27 -12.85 -20.24 0.09
C THR A 27 -13.13 -18.81 -0.35
N PHE A 28 -12.30 -17.89 0.10
CA PHE A 28 -12.38 -16.47 -0.27
C PHE A 28 -11.08 -16.03 -0.91
N GLN A 29 -11.17 -15.17 -1.91
CA GLN A 29 -10.03 -14.44 -2.46
C GLN A 29 -10.12 -12.99 -1.98
N VAL A 30 -9.04 -12.49 -1.38
CA VAL A 30 -8.94 -11.10 -0.98
C VAL A 30 -8.00 -10.39 -1.93
N VAL A 31 -8.54 -9.43 -2.69
CA VAL A 31 -7.76 -8.61 -3.61
C VAL A 31 -7.43 -7.30 -2.92
N TRP A 32 -6.15 -6.94 -2.87
CA TRP A 32 -5.66 -5.67 -2.32
C TRP A 32 -4.94 -4.88 -3.41
N LEU A 33 -5.16 -3.57 -3.43
CA LEU A 33 -4.46 -2.65 -4.31
C LEU A 33 -3.88 -1.52 -3.47
N THR A 34 -2.59 -1.25 -3.65
CA THR A 34 -1.92 -0.07 -3.11
C THR A 34 -1.61 0.88 -4.26
N GLY A 35 -1.74 2.18 -4.00
CA GLY A 35 -1.45 3.23 -4.96
C GLY A 35 -0.97 4.48 -4.25
N TRP A 36 -0.26 5.32 -4.98
CA TRP A 36 0.19 6.63 -4.51
C TRP A 36 -0.45 7.72 -5.37
N ALA A 37 -0.80 8.82 -4.73
CA ALA A 37 -1.22 10.05 -5.39
C ALA A 37 -0.11 11.10 -5.27
N PRO A 38 0.06 11.98 -6.27
CA PRO A 38 0.86 13.19 -6.14
C PRO A 38 0.53 13.95 -4.85
N SER A 39 1.54 14.37 -4.09
CA SER A 39 1.33 15.31 -2.98
C SER A 39 1.16 16.73 -3.53
N ALA A 40 0.42 17.57 -2.80
CA ALA A 40 0.30 18.99 -3.15
C ALA A 40 1.67 19.70 -3.18
N ASP A 41 2.60 19.24 -2.35
CA ASP A 41 3.96 19.77 -2.24
C ASP A 41 4.92 19.17 -3.28
N GLN A 42 4.43 18.35 -4.22
CA GLN A 42 5.28 17.79 -5.27
C GLN A 42 5.90 18.92 -6.12
N PRO A 43 7.24 18.96 -6.25
CA PRO A 43 7.89 19.96 -7.09
C PRO A 43 7.44 19.84 -8.55
N LYS A 44 7.04 20.97 -9.13
CA LYS A 44 6.72 21.03 -10.57
C LYS A 44 8.01 20.99 -11.38
N PRO A 45 8.07 20.22 -12.48
CA PRO A 45 9.22 20.25 -13.37
C PRO A 45 9.42 21.68 -13.90
N LYS A 46 10.68 22.13 -13.93
CA LYS A 46 11.04 23.41 -14.53
C LYS A 46 10.95 23.33 -16.06
N LYS A 47 10.88 24.49 -16.71
CA LYS A 47 10.86 24.57 -18.19
C LYS A 47 12.14 23.95 -18.75
N PRO A 48 12.07 23.13 -19.82
CA PRO A 48 13.27 22.66 -20.51
C PRO A 48 14.20 23.82 -20.86
N GLY A 49 15.51 23.65 -20.63
CA GLY A 49 16.51 24.69 -20.87
C GLY A 49 16.66 25.75 -19.76
N SER A 50 15.90 25.69 -18.67
CA SER A 50 16.02 26.65 -17.56
C SER A 50 17.16 26.32 -16.56
N ALA A 51 18.10 25.45 -16.93
CA ALA A 51 19.21 25.08 -16.06
C ALA A 51 20.23 26.23 -16.02
N THR A 52 20.56 26.70 -14.82
CA THR A 52 21.53 27.78 -14.60
C THR A 52 22.90 27.27 -14.16
N ILE A 53 23.00 26.00 -13.80
CA ILE A 53 24.23 25.33 -13.36
C ILE A 53 24.37 23.99 -14.10
N ARG A 54 25.60 23.52 -14.27
CA ARG A 54 25.88 22.24 -14.89
C ARG A 54 25.66 21.13 -13.87
N LEU A 55 25.16 19.98 -14.31
CA LEU A 55 24.98 18.81 -13.44
C LEU A 55 26.32 18.30 -12.90
N GLU A 56 27.39 18.40 -13.69
CA GLU A 56 28.75 18.01 -13.31
C GLU A 56 29.24 18.78 -12.07
N ASP A 57 28.93 20.07 -11.97
CA ASP A 57 29.29 20.90 -10.82
C ASP A 57 28.53 20.47 -9.56
N ALA A 58 27.25 20.10 -9.69
CA ALA A 58 26.41 19.66 -8.57
C ALA A 58 26.78 18.27 -8.05
N LEU A 59 27.21 17.36 -8.93
CA LEU A 59 27.60 16.00 -8.57
C LEU A 59 29.02 15.90 -8.02
N ASN A 60 29.94 16.76 -8.49
CA ASN A 60 31.32 16.81 -8.01
C ASN A 60 31.52 17.80 -6.85
N ALA A 61 30.44 18.46 -6.39
CA ALA A 61 30.49 19.30 -5.20
C ALA A 61 30.95 18.44 -4.00
N PRO A 62 31.85 18.96 -3.14
CA PRO A 62 32.22 18.25 -1.93
C PRO A 62 30.95 17.96 -1.11
N PRO A 63 30.84 16.76 -0.49
CA PRO A 63 29.71 16.45 0.37
C PRO A 63 29.56 17.55 1.41
N GLN A 64 28.33 18.04 1.55
CA GLN A 64 27.99 19.06 2.53
C GLN A 64 27.95 18.38 3.90
N GLY A 65 29.11 18.23 4.56
CA GLY A 65 29.18 17.81 5.97
C GLY A 65 28.60 18.93 6.85
N LEU A 66 27.76 18.70 7.86
CA LEU A 66 27.95 17.72 8.93
C LEU A 66 29.43 17.60 9.28
N ASP A 67 30.03 18.70 9.76
CA ASP A 67 31.14 18.76 10.74
C ASP A 67 31.65 20.20 10.87
N ALA A 68 31.11 20.95 11.84
CA ALA A 68 31.83 22.07 12.42
C ALA A 68 32.56 21.53 13.67
N PRO A 69 33.91 21.46 13.70
CA PRO A 69 34.60 21.22 14.95
C PRO A 69 34.34 22.42 15.87
N ASP A 70 33.77 22.12 17.06
CA ASP A 70 33.70 23.01 18.22
C ASP A 70 35.09 23.57 18.49
N ARG A 71 35.32 24.83 18.09
CA ARG A 71 36.54 25.54 18.43
C ARG A 71 36.31 26.26 19.75
N LYS A 72 36.51 25.52 20.85
CA LYS A 72 36.89 26.11 22.15
C LYS A 72 38.27 26.75 22.04
N GLY A 73 38.40 27.94 22.58
CA GLY A 73 39.64 28.72 22.73
C GLY A 73 39.33 30.15 23.03
#